data_AF-A0A971YNJ4-F1
#
_entry.id   AF-A0A971YNJ4-F1
#
_cell.length_a   1.000
_cell.length_b   1.000
_cell.length_c   1.000
_cell.angle_alpha   90.00
_cell.angle_beta   90.00
_cell.angle_gamma   90.00
#
_symmetry.space_group_name_H-M   'P 1'
#
loop_
_entity.id
_entity.type
_entity.pdbx_description
1 polymer ?
#
loop_
_entity_poly.entity_id
_entity_poly.type
_entity_poly.pdbx_seq_one_letter_code
_entity_poly.pdbx_strand_id
1 'polypeptide(L)'
;KITVVGAAERLELNSAKISLAPVESRDITVYARDEQGFKAPLEPEDVSWRVLGPVGEIQVGRLYAGSQPGTGALEARFGSARARALVSIGVGETPLLYFELTDGISFISHPSSGVGGIALATFPEPFHGHNYSLRLDYDFTVGAGTRAAYVVFDQGLALPSTAEKLRLWVYGDGQGHWLRGLVADQSGKEFPVDFARNVDWTGWELVEAKLPQGEGPLVLKRIYLVEPDETKKTVGSIYLDDLSVTSPLPFATELAQPDEPWPDPNYTRKAAAGSSRVIVTAALPGDPGSVEWSTNLKNAVRKNKVKFVVSLSPLSPESRAAWEEVLAVPVRTAGEFNSWDLGNTVFLSLNAAQGTLVQGDSEQWHALTAELTSLKNSQELFVFLESAPFSGAGGFSSRPEADLLRQRLSETRARLRKDPGVWVLTPSAAATLEFENGVRYQTLARAQDEDKPALLLFTLGSSKITYTEIEY
;
A
#
# COMPACT_ATOMS: atom_id res chain seq x y z
N LYS A 1 -4.15 23.95 23.16
CA LYS A 1 -2.84 24.56 22.79
C LYS A 1 -2.88 24.73 21.28
N ILE A 2 -2.73 25.95 20.76
CA ILE A 2 -2.71 26.21 19.31
C ILE A 2 -1.27 26.03 18.86
N THR A 3 -1.03 25.14 17.89
CA THR A 3 0.27 24.98 17.25
C THR A 3 0.21 25.74 15.93
N VAL A 4 1.11 26.71 15.74
CA VAL A 4 1.27 27.40 14.47
C VAL A 4 2.11 26.49 13.57
N VAL A 5 1.54 26.07 12.46
CA VAL A 5 2.22 25.24 11.44
C VAL A 5 3.07 26.15 10.57
N GLY A 6 4.26 25.68 10.17
CA GLY A 6 5.17 26.40 9.30
C GLY A 6 4.64 26.59 7.87
N ALA A 7 5.48 27.08 6.97
CA ALA A 7 5.15 27.13 5.55
C ALA A 7 4.90 25.71 5.01
N ALA A 8 3.95 25.56 4.09
CA ALA A 8 3.65 24.28 3.47
C ALA A 8 4.80 23.86 2.54
N GLU A 9 5.48 22.77 2.89
CA GLU A 9 6.53 22.15 2.07
C GLU A 9 5.95 21.04 1.18
N ARG A 10 4.92 20.34 1.66
CA ARG A 10 4.23 19.29 0.90
C ARG A 10 2.74 19.34 1.05
N LEU A 11 2.06 18.89 0.01
CA LEU A 11 0.63 18.60 0.05
C LEU A 11 0.39 17.10 0.01
N GLU A 12 -0.71 16.68 0.62
CA GLU A 12 -1.19 15.30 0.62
C GLU A 12 -2.69 15.34 0.33
N LEU A 13 -3.15 14.64 -0.71
CA LEU A 13 -4.57 14.46 -0.96
C LEU A 13 -5.08 13.24 -0.19
N ASN A 14 -6.37 13.22 0.15
CA ASN A 14 -7.04 12.06 0.74
C ASN A 14 -6.96 10.78 -0.12
N SER A 15 -6.60 10.88 -1.40
CA SER A 15 -6.35 9.73 -2.28
C SER A 15 -5.38 10.08 -3.40
N ALA A 16 -4.34 9.26 -3.60
CA ALA A 16 -3.42 9.41 -4.73
C ALA A 16 -3.98 8.89 -6.06
N LYS A 17 -5.03 8.06 -6.02
CA LYS A 17 -5.72 7.50 -7.18
C LYS A 17 -7.24 7.61 -7.01
N ILE A 18 -7.94 8.00 -8.07
CA ILE A 18 -9.37 8.32 -8.06
C ILE A 18 -10.04 7.64 -9.26
N SER A 19 -10.86 6.63 -9.01
CA SER A 19 -11.75 6.06 -10.03
C SER A 19 -13.17 6.53 -9.78
N LEU A 20 -13.84 7.00 -10.83
CA LEU A 20 -15.23 7.48 -10.78
C LEU A 20 -16.01 6.96 -11.99
N ALA A 21 -17.31 6.70 -11.81
CA ALA A 21 -18.22 6.54 -12.93
C ALA A 21 -18.45 7.90 -13.64
N PRO A 22 -18.88 7.91 -14.91
CA PRO A 22 -19.30 9.15 -15.57
C PRO A 22 -20.36 9.87 -14.73
N VAL A 23 -20.28 11.20 -14.68
CA VAL A 23 -21.16 12.10 -13.89
C VAL A 23 -21.14 11.94 -12.37
N GLU A 24 -20.33 11.02 -11.82
CA GLU A 24 -20.13 10.90 -10.38
C GLU A 24 -19.36 12.12 -9.82
N SER A 25 -19.41 12.33 -8.51
CA SER A 25 -18.58 13.33 -7.84
C SER A 25 -17.96 12.81 -6.56
N ARG A 26 -16.81 13.38 -6.19
CA ARG A 26 -16.07 12.99 -4.98
C ARG A 26 -15.42 14.19 -4.30
N ASP A 27 -15.53 14.25 -2.98
CA ASP A 27 -14.88 15.27 -2.17
C ASP A 27 -13.38 14.97 -2.03
N ILE A 28 -12.56 16.01 -2.24
CA ILE A 28 -11.11 15.97 -2.22
C ILE A 28 -10.63 16.85 -1.08
N THR A 29 -10.04 16.23 -0.07
CA THR A 29 -9.41 16.94 1.05
C THR A 29 -7.92 17.03 0.80
N VAL A 30 -7.36 18.21 1.03
CA VAL A 30 -5.92 18.47 0.93
C VAL A 30 -5.38 18.79 2.32
N TYR A 31 -4.25 18.18 2.64
CA TYR A 31 -3.50 18.48 3.84
C TYR A 31 -2.17 19.10 3.44
N ALA A 32 -1.75 20.14 4.15
CA ALA A 32 -0.39 20.65 4.09
C ALA A 32 0.46 20.01 5.18
N ARG A 33 1.74 19.76 4.87
CA ARG A 33 2.79 19.44 5.85
C ARG A 33 3.89 20.49 5.76
N ASP A 34 4.34 20.98 6.91
CA ASP A 34 5.54 21.83 7.00
C ASP A 34 6.83 21.00 7.03
N GLU A 35 8.00 21.65 7.07
CA GLU A 35 9.32 20.99 7.07
C GLU A 35 9.52 20.05 8.28
N GLN A 36 8.80 20.28 9.38
CA GLN A 36 8.81 19.48 10.61
C GLN A 36 7.74 18.37 10.62
N GLY A 37 6.96 18.23 9.54
CA GLY A 37 5.95 17.19 9.40
C GLY A 37 4.67 17.43 10.21
N PHE A 38 4.40 18.66 10.65
CA PHE A 38 3.09 19.01 11.20
C PHE A 38 2.07 19.06 10.07
N LYS A 39 0.98 18.31 10.23
CA LYS A 39 -0.09 18.18 9.23
C LYS A 39 -1.28 19.06 9.62
N ALA A 40 -1.78 19.84 8.67
CA ALA A 40 -3.02 20.61 8.82
C ALA A 40 -3.90 20.47 7.57
N PRO A 41 -5.23 20.38 7.71
CA PRO A 41 -6.13 20.47 6.56
C PRO A 41 -6.05 21.87 5.96
N LEU A 42 -6.16 21.97 4.64
CA LEU A 42 -6.38 23.24 3.95
C LEU A 42 -7.87 23.43 3.70
N GLU A 43 -8.34 24.66 3.84
CA GLU A 43 -9.69 25.01 3.42
C GLU A 43 -9.77 24.89 1.88
N PRO A 44 -10.84 24.30 1.31
CA PRO A 44 -10.94 24.08 -0.13
C PRO A 44 -10.77 25.34 -0.99
N GLU A 45 -11.12 26.50 -0.44
CA GLU A 45 -11.01 27.83 -1.06
C GLU A 45 -9.58 28.36 -1.16
N ASP A 46 -8.67 27.88 -0.29
CA ASP A 46 -7.25 28.26 -0.31
C ASP A 46 -6.44 27.44 -1.33
N VAL A 47 -6.99 26.33 -1.83
CA VAL A 47 -6.31 25.42 -2.75
C VAL A 47 -6.54 25.87 -4.20
N SER A 48 -5.44 26.15 -4.90
CA SER A 48 -5.48 26.35 -6.35
C SER A 48 -5.46 24.99 -7.05
N TRP A 49 -6.47 24.73 -7.87
CA TRP A 49 -6.62 23.47 -8.59
C TRP A 49 -6.22 23.58 -10.06
N ARG A 50 -5.72 22.46 -10.62
CA ARG A 50 -5.57 22.27 -12.06
C ARG A 50 -5.98 20.86 -12.43
N VAL A 51 -6.90 20.74 -13.39
CA VAL A 51 -7.27 19.46 -14.00
C VAL A 51 -6.41 19.23 -15.24
N LEU A 52 -5.86 18.03 -15.37
CA LEU A 52 -5.02 17.59 -16.48
C LEU A 52 -5.71 16.42 -17.18
N GLY A 53 -6.04 16.55 -18.46
CA GLY A 53 -6.75 15.53 -19.23
C GLY A 53 -8.29 15.60 -19.08
N PRO A 54 -9.03 14.76 -19.81
CA PRO A 54 -10.49 14.78 -19.88
C PRO A 54 -11.14 14.08 -18.67
N VAL A 55 -10.86 14.57 -17.45
CA VAL A 55 -11.36 13.99 -16.20
C VAL A 55 -12.37 14.86 -15.45
N GLY A 56 -13.09 15.72 -16.18
CA GLY A 56 -14.12 16.59 -15.63
C GLY A 56 -13.55 17.87 -15.01
N GLU A 57 -14.21 18.34 -13.94
CA GLU A 57 -13.94 19.65 -13.34
C GLU A 57 -13.93 19.57 -11.81
N ILE A 58 -13.24 20.49 -11.15
CA ILE A 58 -13.26 20.60 -9.69
C ILE A 58 -13.81 21.95 -9.26
N GLN A 59 -14.72 21.94 -8.29
CA GLN A 59 -15.31 23.14 -7.70
C GLN A 59 -15.28 23.00 -6.18
N VAL A 60 -14.63 23.96 -5.50
CA VAL A 60 -14.57 24.05 -4.03
C VAL A 60 -14.18 22.71 -3.38
N GLY A 61 -13.10 22.08 -3.86
CA GLY A 61 -12.62 20.80 -3.33
C GLY A 61 -13.45 19.58 -3.70
N ARG A 62 -14.48 19.70 -4.55
CA ARG A 62 -15.26 18.56 -5.05
C ARG A 62 -14.99 18.32 -6.52
N LEU A 63 -14.49 17.14 -6.86
CA LEU A 63 -14.27 16.69 -8.23
C LEU A 63 -15.58 16.17 -8.82
N TYR A 64 -15.97 16.66 -9.99
CA TYR A 64 -17.11 16.23 -10.78
C TYR A 64 -16.58 15.54 -12.04
N ALA A 65 -16.88 14.25 -12.17
CA ALA A 65 -16.49 13.45 -13.30
C ALA A 65 -17.19 13.94 -14.59
N GLY A 66 -16.43 13.97 -15.70
CA GLY A 66 -17.00 14.17 -17.03
C GLY A 66 -18.02 13.10 -17.41
N SER A 67 -18.84 13.38 -18.43
CA SER A 67 -19.86 12.44 -18.92
C SER A 67 -19.31 11.36 -19.86
N GLN A 68 -18.03 11.44 -20.24
CA GLN A 68 -17.36 10.50 -21.14
C GLN A 68 -16.18 9.84 -20.43
N PRO A 69 -15.82 8.59 -20.78
CA PRO A 69 -14.64 7.94 -20.23
C PRO A 69 -13.36 8.71 -20.55
N GLY A 70 -12.44 8.78 -19.59
CA GLY A 70 -11.20 9.55 -19.73
C GLY A 70 -10.26 9.37 -18.56
N THR A 71 -8.97 9.62 -18.79
CA THR A 71 -7.91 9.49 -17.79
C THR A 71 -7.09 10.76 -17.71
N GLY A 72 -6.53 11.04 -16.54
CA GLY A 72 -5.93 12.34 -16.26
C GLY A 72 -5.38 12.44 -14.85
N ALA A 73 -5.17 13.68 -14.39
CA ALA A 73 -4.75 13.96 -13.03
C ALA A 73 -5.38 15.25 -12.50
N LEU A 74 -5.57 15.26 -11.18
CA LEU A 74 -5.98 16.43 -10.41
C LEU A 74 -4.77 16.94 -9.63
N GLU A 75 -4.36 18.18 -9.88
CA GLU A 75 -3.24 18.83 -9.19
C GLU A 75 -3.77 19.88 -8.21
N ALA A 76 -3.40 19.72 -6.94
CA ALA A 76 -3.59 20.70 -5.87
C ALA A 76 -2.31 21.54 -5.71
N ARG A 77 -2.46 22.85 -5.49
CA ARG A 77 -1.35 23.77 -5.22
C ARG A 77 -1.69 24.70 -4.06
N PHE A 78 -0.70 24.96 -3.22
CA PHE A 78 -0.77 25.92 -2.13
C PHE A 78 0.65 26.42 -1.82
N GLY A 79 0.90 27.73 -2.01
CA GLY A 79 2.25 28.28 -1.99
C GLY A 79 3.15 27.64 -3.07
N SER A 80 4.33 27.18 -2.67
CA SER A 80 5.25 26.41 -3.53
C SER A 80 4.94 24.91 -3.57
N ALA A 81 4.13 24.41 -2.63
CA ALA A 81 3.82 22.99 -2.53
C ALA A 81 2.74 22.56 -3.54
N ARG A 82 2.88 21.34 -4.04
CA ARG A 82 1.95 20.70 -4.97
C ARG A 82 1.79 19.22 -4.67
N ALA A 83 0.60 18.69 -4.97
CA ALA A 83 0.35 17.25 -4.97
C ALA A 83 -0.58 16.88 -6.11
N ARG A 84 -0.44 15.65 -6.63
CA ARG A 84 -1.31 15.11 -7.70
C ARG A 84 -2.00 13.83 -7.27
N ALA A 85 -3.25 13.71 -7.67
CA ALA A 85 -3.97 12.45 -7.71
C ALA A 85 -4.24 12.05 -9.16
N LEU A 86 -3.97 10.80 -9.53
CA LEU A 86 -4.35 10.27 -10.83
C LEU A 86 -5.85 9.99 -10.85
N VAL A 87 -6.52 10.35 -11.93
CA VAL A 87 -7.97 10.23 -12.07
C VAL A 87 -8.30 9.36 -13.29
N SER A 88 -9.27 8.46 -13.11
CA SER A 88 -9.83 7.59 -14.13
C SER A 88 -11.36 7.69 -14.08
N ILE A 89 -11.98 7.99 -15.21
CA ILE A 89 -13.43 8.10 -15.36
C ILE A 89 -13.94 7.01 -16.28
N GLY A 90 -14.94 6.28 -15.80
CA GLY A 90 -15.57 5.19 -16.52
C GLY A 90 -14.74 3.91 -16.53
N VAL A 91 -15.22 2.98 -17.34
CA VAL A 91 -14.67 1.63 -17.45
C VAL A 91 -14.27 1.35 -18.89
N GLY A 92 -13.25 0.52 -19.07
CA GLY A 92 -12.92 -0.14 -20.32
C GLY A 92 -13.51 -1.55 -20.34
N GLU A 93 -13.86 -2.01 -21.53
CA GLU A 93 -14.34 -3.38 -21.76
C GLU A 93 -13.21 -4.24 -22.33
N THR A 94 -13.00 -5.41 -21.73
CA THR A 94 -12.06 -6.43 -22.23
C THR A 94 -12.84 -7.67 -22.65
N PRO A 95 -12.83 -8.06 -23.93
CA PRO A 95 -13.46 -9.30 -24.37
C PRO A 95 -12.74 -10.52 -23.78
N LEU A 96 -13.51 -11.52 -23.35
CA LEU A 96 -12.98 -12.79 -22.83
C LEU A 96 -13.23 -13.94 -23.81
N LEU A 97 -14.45 -14.06 -24.33
CA LEU A 97 -14.84 -15.20 -25.17
C LEU A 97 -16.01 -14.83 -26.10
N TYR A 98 -15.82 -15.06 -27.40
CA TYR A 98 -16.83 -14.83 -28.44
C TYR A 98 -17.61 -16.11 -28.83
N PHE A 99 -17.37 -17.23 -28.14
CA PHE A 99 -18.05 -18.51 -28.39
C PHE A 99 -17.99 -19.05 -29.84
N GLU A 100 -16.90 -18.78 -30.57
CA GLU A 100 -16.68 -19.28 -31.94
C GLU A 100 -16.30 -20.76 -32.01
N LEU A 101 -15.90 -21.37 -30.88
CA LEU A 101 -15.48 -22.76 -30.72
C LEU A 101 -15.90 -23.27 -29.33
N THR A 102 -16.03 -24.59 -29.16
CA THR A 102 -16.37 -25.22 -27.86
C THR A 102 -15.16 -25.81 -27.13
N ASP A 103 -13.94 -25.58 -27.61
CA ASP A 103 -12.71 -26.12 -27.01
C ASP A 103 -12.55 -25.62 -25.56
N GLY A 104 -12.42 -26.56 -24.62
CA GLY A 104 -12.31 -26.26 -23.19
C GLY A 104 -13.62 -25.83 -22.52
N ILE A 105 -14.76 -26.03 -23.20
CA ILE A 105 -16.10 -25.79 -22.69
C ILE A 105 -16.85 -27.12 -22.67
N SER A 106 -17.42 -27.48 -21.53
CA SER A 106 -18.19 -28.72 -21.35
C SER A 106 -19.55 -28.45 -20.72
N PHE A 107 -20.45 -29.44 -20.84
CA PHE A 107 -21.79 -29.39 -20.27
C PHE A 107 -21.93 -30.33 -19.08
N ILE A 108 -22.56 -29.84 -18.01
CA ILE A 108 -23.02 -30.66 -16.88
C ILE A 108 -24.45 -30.24 -16.52
N SER A 109 -25.25 -31.16 -15.98
CA SER A 109 -26.58 -30.89 -15.44
C SER A 109 -26.67 -31.20 -13.94
N HIS A 110 -27.60 -30.54 -13.24
CA HIS A 110 -28.08 -30.92 -11.92
C HIS A 110 -29.60 -31.13 -11.96
N PRO A 111 -30.13 -32.28 -11.48
CA PRO A 111 -29.37 -33.48 -11.13
C PRO A 111 -28.58 -34.01 -12.33
N SER A 112 -27.58 -34.87 -12.10
CA SER A 112 -26.73 -35.41 -13.17
C SER A 112 -27.48 -36.28 -14.19
N SER A 113 -28.72 -36.67 -13.88
CA SER A 113 -29.66 -37.31 -14.80
C SER A 113 -30.43 -36.33 -15.68
N GLY A 114 -30.25 -35.02 -15.50
CA GLY A 114 -30.91 -33.98 -16.27
C GLY A 114 -30.45 -34.00 -17.72
N VAL A 115 -31.37 -33.74 -18.64
CA VAL A 115 -31.13 -33.74 -20.09
C VAL A 115 -30.81 -32.30 -20.53
N GLY A 116 -29.87 -32.16 -21.47
CA GLY A 116 -29.43 -30.88 -22.01
C GLY A 116 -28.12 -31.05 -22.77
N GLY A 117 -27.50 -29.94 -23.14
CA GLY A 117 -26.23 -29.96 -23.87
C GLY A 117 -25.75 -28.57 -24.25
N ILE A 118 -24.57 -28.53 -24.85
CA ILE A 118 -24.05 -27.33 -25.53
C ILE A 118 -23.75 -27.64 -26.99
N ALA A 119 -23.95 -26.66 -27.85
CA ALA A 119 -23.58 -26.73 -29.26
C ALA A 119 -23.23 -25.34 -29.79
N LEU A 120 -22.43 -25.28 -30.86
CA LEU A 120 -22.30 -24.04 -31.64
C LEU A 120 -23.56 -23.83 -32.46
N ALA A 121 -24.20 -22.69 -32.27
CA ALA A 121 -25.30 -22.24 -33.10
C ALA A 121 -24.77 -21.41 -34.26
N THR A 122 -25.37 -21.57 -35.44
CA THR A 122 -25.13 -20.73 -36.62
C THR A 122 -26.43 -20.56 -37.39
N PHE A 123 -26.48 -19.64 -38.35
CA PHE A 123 -27.69 -19.37 -39.13
C PHE A 123 -28.34 -20.67 -39.65
N PRO A 124 -29.66 -20.88 -39.46
CA PRO A 124 -30.67 -19.91 -39.03
C PRO A 124 -30.85 -19.75 -37.51
N GLU A 125 -30.05 -20.40 -36.67
CA GLU A 125 -30.09 -20.23 -35.21
C GLU A 125 -29.50 -18.86 -34.79
N PRO A 126 -29.90 -18.32 -33.61
CA PRO A 126 -29.39 -17.05 -33.12
C PRO A 126 -27.87 -17.02 -32.89
N PHE A 127 -27.22 -15.97 -33.35
CA PHE A 127 -25.89 -15.51 -32.93
C PHE A 127 -25.92 -13.97 -32.87
N HIS A 128 -25.02 -13.34 -32.12
CA HIS A 128 -25.01 -11.88 -31.93
C HIS A 128 -23.78 -11.25 -32.58
N GLY A 129 -22.61 -11.78 -32.25
CA GLY A 129 -21.33 -11.25 -32.68
C GLY A 129 -20.90 -11.81 -34.03
N HIS A 130 -19.85 -12.63 -34.00
CA HIS A 130 -19.11 -13.05 -35.18
C HIS A 130 -19.87 -14.05 -36.08
N ASN A 131 -19.61 -15.35 -35.99
CA ASN A 131 -20.24 -16.37 -36.87
C ASN A 131 -21.05 -17.42 -36.11
N TYR A 132 -20.77 -17.57 -34.82
CA TYR A 132 -21.40 -18.57 -33.96
C TYR A 132 -21.80 -17.97 -32.61
N SER A 133 -22.65 -18.70 -31.89
CA SER A 133 -22.89 -18.49 -30.46
C SER A 133 -22.94 -19.84 -29.74
N LEU A 134 -22.84 -19.83 -28.41
CA LEU A 134 -23.01 -21.06 -27.63
C LEU A 134 -24.49 -21.27 -27.29
N ARG A 135 -25.12 -22.28 -27.90
CA ARG A 135 -26.44 -22.76 -27.49
C ARG A 135 -26.30 -23.61 -26.23
N LEU A 136 -27.11 -23.31 -25.22
CA LEU A 136 -27.28 -24.11 -24.00
C LEU A 136 -28.70 -24.68 -23.98
N ASP A 137 -28.81 -25.98 -24.24
CA ASP A 137 -30.05 -26.73 -24.17
C ASP A 137 -30.28 -27.24 -22.74
N TYR A 138 -31.52 -27.14 -22.24
CA TYR A 138 -31.88 -27.62 -20.92
C TYR A 138 -33.26 -28.30 -20.90
N ASP A 139 -33.39 -29.30 -20.05
CA ASP A 139 -34.66 -29.94 -19.70
C ASP A 139 -34.84 -29.93 -18.17
N PHE A 140 -35.66 -29.00 -17.69
CA PHE A 140 -36.00 -28.90 -16.27
C PHE A 140 -37.28 -29.66 -15.91
N THR A 141 -37.83 -30.46 -16.83
CA THR A 141 -38.93 -31.40 -16.51
C THR A 141 -38.42 -32.58 -15.68
N VAL A 142 -37.17 -32.98 -15.88
CA VAL A 142 -36.51 -34.11 -15.21
C VAL A 142 -35.91 -33.69 -13.85
N GLY A 143 -36.10 -34.54 -12.83
CA GLY A 143 -35.56 -34.33 -11.47
C GLY A 143 -36.51 -33.59 -10.51
N ALA A 144 -36.16 -33.60 -9.23
CA ALA A 144 -36.89 -32.93 -8.14
C ALA A 144 -36.05 -31.79 -7.54
N GLY A 145 -36.69 -30.82 -6.88
CA GLY A 145 -36.01 -29.65 -6.33
C GLY A 145 -35.29 -28.79 -7.39
N THR A 146 -34.16 -28.18 -7.01
CA THR A 146 -33.36 -27.30 -7.89
C THR A 146 -32.80 -28.06 -9.09
N ARG A 147 -32.95 -27.49 -10.28
CA ARG A 147 -32.38 -28.02 -11.52
C ARG A 147 -31.50 -26.99 -12.18
N ALA A 148 -30.41 -27.41 -12.81
CA ALA A 148 -29.49 -26.49 -13.46
C ALA A 148 -28.81 -27.10 -14.68
N ALA A 149 -28.50 -26.24 -15.65
CA ALA A 149 -27.73 -26.54 -16.85
C ALA A 149 -26.48 -25.67 -16.82
N TYR A 150 -25.29 -26.30 -16.81
CA TYR A 150 -24.00 -25.64 -16.63
C TYR A 150 -23.20 -25.67 -17.91
N VAL A 151 -22.75 -24.48 -18.33
CA VAL A 151 -21.58 -24.29 -19.19
C VAL A 151 -20.36 -24.24 -18.28
N VAL A 152 -19.46 -25.21 -18.42
CA VAL A 152 -18.26 -25.36 -17.60
C VAL A 152 -17.04 -24.98 -18.41
N PHE A 153 -16.24 -24.07 -17.89
CA PHE A 153 -14.92 -23.77 -18.45
C PHE A 153 -13.91 -24.73 -17.81
N ASP A 154 -13.42 -25.71 -18.56
CA ASP A 154 -12.67 -26.87 -18.04
C ASP A 154 -11.42 -26.44 -17.27
N GLN A 155 -10.70 -25.43 -17.78
CA GLN A 155 -9.54 -24.83 -17.12
C GLN A 155 -9.89 -23.55 -16.32
N GLY A 156 -11.15 -23.12 -16.37
CA GLY A 156 -11.58 -21.79 -15.93
C GLY A 156 -11.11 -20.67 -16.87
N LEU A 157 -11.80 -19.54 -16.84
CA LEU A 157 -11.40 -18.32 -17.55
C LEU A 157 -10.83 -17.31 -16.55
N ALA A 158 -9.53 -17.03 -16.64
CA ALA A 158 -8.88 -16.05 -15.78
C ALA A 158 -9.41 -14.64 -16.08
N LEU A 159 -9.79 -13.92 -15.03
CA LEU A 159 -10.29 -12.55 -15.12
C LEU A 159 -9.15 -11.56 -14.82
N PRO A 160 -9.10 -10.40 -15.49
CA PRO A 160 -8.22 -9.30 -15.10
C PRO A 160 -8.39 -8.95 -13.62
N SER A 161 -7.28 -8.68 -12.92
CA SER A 161 -7.30 -8.36 -11.49
C SER A 161 -8.09 -7.10 -11.12
N THR A 162 -8.38 -6.26 -12.11
CA THR A 162 -9.16 -5.02 -11.99
C THR A 162 -10.59 -5.17 -12.51
N ALA A 163 -11.04 -6.38 -12.85
CA ALA A 163 -12.41 -6.61 -13.32
C ALA A 163 -13.44 -6.36 -12.21
N GLU A 164 -14.47 -5.57 -12.51
CA GLU A 164 -15.55 -5.23 -11.58
C GLU A 164 -16.87 -5.93 -11.94
N LYS A 165 -17.08 -6.19 -13.23
CA LYS A 165 -18.28 -6.89 -13.72
C LYS A 165 -17.94 -7.82 -14.88
N LEU A 166 -18.69 -8.91 -14.96
CA LEU A 166 -18.84 -9.70 -16.18
C LEU A 166 -20.01 -9.14 -16.99
N ARG A 167 -19.89 -9.21 -18.32
CA ARG A 167 -20.91 -8.82 -19.29
C ARG A 167 -21.10 -9.95 -20.29
N LEU A 168 -22.34 -10.25 -20.64
CA LEU A 168 -22.66 -11.36 -21.52
C LEU A 168 -23.90 -11.00 -22.34
N TRP A 169 -23.84 -11.24 -23.66
CA TRP A 169 -25.03 -11.18 -24.49
C TRP A 169 -25.78 -12.52 -24.40
N VAL A 170 -27.09 -12.44 -24.19
CA VAL A 170 -27.93 -13.61 -23.97
C VAL A 170 -29.19 -13.50 -24.81
N TYR A 171 -29.39 -14.49 -25.68
CA TYR A 171 -30.66 -14.67 -26.37
C TYR A 171 -31.60 -15.45 -25.46
N GLY A 172 -32.61 -14.77 -24.94
CA GLY A 172 -33.59 -15.35 -24.02
C GLY A 172 -34.67 -16.15 -24.75
N ASP A 173 -35.21 -17.15 -24.06
CA ASP A 173 -36.35 -17.96 -24.50
C ASP A 173 -37.66 -17.59 -23.79
N GLY A 174 -37.64 -16.56 -22.94
CA GLY A 174 -38.79 -16.05 -22.19
C GLY A 174 -39.24 -16.95 -21.04
N GLN A 175 -38.51 -18.02 -20.72
CA GLN A 175 -38.95 -19.00 -19.72
C GLN A 175 -38.67 -18.54 -18.28
N GLY A 176 -37.94 -17.43 -18.08
CA GLY A 176 -37.81 -16.74 -16.79
C GLY A 176 -36.95 -17.46 -15.76
N HIS A 177 -36.06 -18.37 -16.18
CA HIS A 177 -35.11 -19.04 -15.28
C HIS A 177 -33.99 -18.10 -14.84
N TRP A 178 -33.24 -18.46 -13.80
CA TRP A 178 -32.19 -17.61 -13.25
C TRP A 178 -30.85 -17.91 -13.91
N LEU A 179 -30.24 -16.91 -14.55
CA LEU A 179 -28.91 -17.00 -15.15
C LEU A 179 -27.83 -16.50 -14.19
N ARG A 180 -26.82 -17.34 -13.96
CA ARG A 180 -25.77 -17.12 -12.95
C ARG A 180 -24.39 -17.48 -13.49
N GLY A 181 -23.37 -16.96 -12.83
CA GLY A 181 -21.97 -17.37 -12.97
C GLY A 181 -21.43 -17.90 -11.65
N LEU A 182 -20.36 -18.69 -11.71
CA LEU A 182 -19.59 -19.12 -10.55
C LEU A 182 -18.14 -18.70 -10.74
N VAL A 183 -17.64 -17.81 -9.88
CA VAL A 183 -16.24 -17.39 -9.89
C VAL A 183 -15.51 -17.96 -8.67
N ALA A 184 -14.20 -18.12 -8.76
CA ALA A 184 -13.36 -18.58 -7.66
C ALA A 184 -12.14 -17.68 -7.47
N ASP A 185 -11.70 -17.50 -6.22
CA ASP A 185 -10.46 -16.81 -5.89
C ASP A 185 -9.23 -17.75 -5.96
N GLN A 186 -8.04 -17.20 -5.69
CA GLN A 186 -6.79 -17.95 -5.69
C GLN A 186 -6.71 -19.05 -4.61
N SER A 187 -7.53 -18.97 -3.56
CA SER A 187 -7.64 -20.00 -2.53
C SER A 187 -8.59 -21.14 -2.90
N GLY A 188 -9.31 -21.00 -4.02
CA GLY A 188 -10.33 -21.93 -4.47
C GLY A 188 -11.69 -21.71 -3.82
N LYS A 189 -11.90 -20.61 -3.09
CA LYS A 189 -13.20 -20.25 -2.53
C LYS A 189 -14.11 -19.77 -3.67
N GLU A 190 -15.33 -20.28 -3.72
CA GLU A 190 -16.27 -20.03 -4.82
C GLU A 190 -17.37 -19.01 -4.44
N PHE A 191 -17.74 -18.19 -5.41
CA PHE A 191 -18.73 -17.11 -5.29
C PHE A 191 -19.71 -17.16 -6.45
N PRO A 192 -21.00 -17.36 -6.21
CA PRO A 192 -21.99 -17.22 -7.26
C PRO A 192 -22.23 -15.74 -7.55
N VAL A 193 -22.32 -15.39 -8.83
CA VAL A 193 -22.67 -14.05 -9.32
C VAL A 193 -23.92 -14.14 -10.17
N ASP A 194 -24.77 -13.12 -10.13
CA ASP A 194 -26.07 -13.15 -10.81
C ASP A 194 -26.01 -12.26 -12.06
N PHE A 195 -26.25 -12.84 -13.24
CA PHE A 195 -26.40 -12.08 -14.49
C PHE A 195 -27.83 -11.56 -14.65
N ALA A 196 -28.81 -12.43 -14.45
CA ALA A 196 -30.22 -12.08 -14.50
C ALA A 196 -31.03 -13.01 -13.60
N ARG A 197 -31.85 -12.44 -12.71
CA ARG A 197 -32.72 -13.24 -11.82
C ARG A 197 -33.80 -14.00 -12.59
N ASN A 198 -34.24 -13.46 -13.71
CA ASN A 198 -35.22 -14.05 -14.60
C ASN A 198 -34.83 -13.75 -16.04
N VAL A 199 -34.66 -14.79 -16.87
CA VAL A 199 -34.52 -14.68 -18.32
C VAL A 199 -35.92 -14.69 -18.96
N ASP A 200 -36.69 -13.63 -18.73
CA ASP A 200 -38.11 -13.51 -19.15
C ASP A 200 -38.30 -12.74 -20.46
N TRP A 201 -37.20 -12.34 -21.11
CA TRP A 201 -37.20 -11.75 -22.45
C TRP A 201 -37.02 -12.81 -23.54
N THR A 202 -37.35 -12.39 -24.76
CA THR A 202 -37.03 -13.13 -25.99
C THR A 202 -36.17 -12.23 -26.88
N GLY A 203 -35.17 -12.80 -27.55
CA GLY A 203 -34.19 -12.00 -28.29
C GLY A 203 -32.92 -11.71 -27.48
N TRP A 204 -32.02 -10.92 -28.07
CA TRP A 204 -30.74 -10.57 -27.45
C TRP A 204 -30.86 -9.45 -26.42
N GLU A 205 -30.38 -9.70 -25.21
CA GLU A 205 -30.12 -8.67 -24.20
C GLU A 205 -28.72 -8.80 -23.61
N LEU A 206 -28.12 -7.67 -23.27
CA LEU A 206 -26.86 -7.61 -22.56
C LEU A 206 -27.13 -7.65 -21.05
N VAL A 207 -26.55 -8.63 -20.36
CA VAL A 207 -26.65 -8.78 -18.90
C VAL A 207 -25.30 -8.57 -18.24
N GLU A 208 -25.31 -8.02 -17.02
CA GLU A 208 -24.10 -7.76 -16.24
C GLU A 208 -24.15 -8.44 -14.87
N ALA A 209 -23.04 -9.03 -14.43
CA ALA A 209 -22.88 -9.59 -13.10
C ALA A 209 -21.74 -8.90 -12.35
N LYS A 210 -22.03 -8.34 -11.16
CA LYS A 210 -20.99 -7.74 -10.30
C LYS A 210 -20.08 -8.82 -9.72
N LEU A 211 -18.78 -8.58 -9.79
CA LEU A 211 -17.77 -9.45 -9.18
C LEU A 211 -17.55 -9.10 -7.70
N PRO A 212 -17.21 -10.08 -6.84
CA PRO A 212 -16.85 -9.81 -5.45
C PRO A 212 -15.57 -8.95 -5.38
N GLN A 213 -15.56 -7.96 -4.49
CA GLN A 213 -14.39 -7.11 -4.26
C GLN A 213 -13.50 -7.66 -3.14
N GLY A 214 -12.18 -7.41 -3.23
CA GLY A 214 -11.21 -7.74 -2.17
C GLY A 214 -10.64 -9.16 -2.24
N GLU A 215 -11.06 -9.94 -3.23
CA GLU A 215 -10.54 -11.27 -3.53
C GLU A 215 -9.57 -11.09 -4.71
N GLY A 216 -8.39 -11.71 -4.64
CA GLY A 216 -7.35 -11.59 -5.67
C GLY A 216 -7.85 -12.02 -7.06
N PRO A 217 -6.98 -12.08 -8.09
CA PRO A 217 -7.36 -12.45 -9.45
C PRO A 217 -8.36 -13.62 -9.49
N LEU A 218 -9.58 -13.34 -9.98
CA LEU A 218 -10.68 -14.29 -10.00
C LEU A 218 -10.63 -15.16 -11.27
N VAL A 219 -11.24 -16.34 -11.20
CA VAL A 219 -11.42 -17.25 -12.34
C VAL A 219 -12.91 -17.55 -12.49
N LEU A 220 -13.47 -17.32 -13.68
CA LEU A 220 -14.82 -17.76 -14.01
C LEU A 220 -14.81 -19.26 -14.29
N LYS A 221 -15.54 -20.03 -13.47
CA LYS A 221 -15.61 -21.49 -13.56
C LYS A 221 -16.77 -21.93 -14.43
N ARG A 222 -17.94 -21.30 -14.28
CA ARG A 222 -19.18 -21.72 -14.94
C ARG A 222 -20.10 -20.55 -15.22
N ILE A 223 -20.89 -20.66 -16.28
CA ILE A 223 -22.14 -19.91 -16.49
C ILE A 223 -23.26 -20.95 -16.49
N TYR A 224 -24.36 -20.69 -15.80
CA TYR A 224 -25.40 -21.69 -15.64
C TYR A 224 -26.79 -21.09 -15.49
N LEU A 225 -27.76 -21.78 -16.08
CA LEU A 225 -29.18 -21.52 -15.91
C LEU A 225 -29.69 -22.41 -14.79
N VAL A 226 -30.44 -21.87 -13.84
CA VAL A 226 -30.97 -22.60 -12.68
C VAL A 226 -32.44 -22.30 -12.43
N GLU A 227 -33.19 -23.34 -12.06
CA GLU A 227 -34.59 -23.25 -11.67
C GLU A 227 -34.79 -23.92 -10.29
N PRO A 228 -34.89 -23.13 -9.21
CA PRO A 228 -35.14 -23.65 -7.87
C PRO A 228 -36.62 -23.99 -7.61
N ASP A 229 -37.58 -23.40 -8.34
CA ASP A 229 -39.00 -23.67 -8.14
C ASP A 229 -39.38 -25.00 -8.78
N GLU A 230 -39.69 -25.99 -7.95
CA GLU A 230 -39.99 -27.33 -8.43
C GLU A 230 -41.22 -27.38 -9.35
N THR A 231 -42.15 -26.43 -9.22
CA THR A 231 -43.37 -26.39 -10.02
C THR A 231 -43.12 -25.92 -11.46
N LYS A 232 -41.99 -25.26 -11.72
CA LYS A 232 -41.63 -24.71 -13.02
C LYS A 232 -40.85 -25.72 -13.86
N LYS A 233 -41.57 -26.40 -14.75
CA LYS A 233 -41.09 -27.55 -15.53
C LYS A 233 -41.15 -27.24 -17.03
N THR A 234 -40.03 -26.78 -17.58
CA THR A 234 -39.90 -26.32 -18.97
C THR A 234 -38.66 -26.94 -19.62
N VAL A 235 -38.68 -26.98 -20.95
CA VAL A 235 -37.56 -27.35 -21.82
C VAL A 235 -37.32 -26.18 -22.75
N GLY A 236 -36.06 -25.87 -23.02
CA GLY A 236 -35.72 -24.71 -23.83
C GLY A 236 -34.24 -24.65 -24.17
N SER A 237 -33.88 -23.54 -24.81
CA SER A 237 -32.52 -23.24 -25.22
C SER A 237 -32.29 -21.73 -25.11
N ILE A 238 -31.20 -21.35 -24.45
CA ILE A 238 -30.70 -19.97 -24.50
C ILE A 238 -29.39 -19.95 -25.30
N TYR A 239 -29.04 -18.78 -25.83
CA TYR A 239 -27.79 -18.61 -26.59
C TYR A 239 -26.92 -17.57 -25.90
N LEU A 240 -25.63 -17.88 -25.73
CA LEU A 240 -24.66 -17.04 -25.05
C LEU A 240 -23.62 -16.57 -26.07
N ASP A 241 -23.34 -15.27 -26.06
CA ASP A 241 -22.37 -14.67 -26.97
C ASP A 241 -21.61 -13.51 -26.30
N ASP A 242 -20.47 -13.11 -26.87
CA ASP A 242 -19.73 -11.88 -26.52
C ASP A 242 -19.51 -11.71 -24.99
N LEU A 243 -18.92 -12.71 -24.32
CA LEU A 243 -18.53 -12.63 -22.92
C LEU A 243 -17.36 -11.67 -22.75
N SER A 244 -17.52 -10.65 -21.91
CA SER A 244 -16.51 -9.64 -21.61
C SER A 244 -16.49 -9.26 -20.13
N VAL A 245 -15.52 -8.43 -19.75
CA VAL A 245 -15.45 -7.80 -18.42
C VAL A 245 -15.30 -6.30 -18.54
N THR A 246 -15.79 -5.56 -17.54
CA THR A 246 -15.49 -4.14 -17.38
C THR A 246 -14.55 -3.90 -16.21
N SER A 247 -13.56 -3.04 -16.43
CA SER A 247 -12.59 -2.58 -15.43
C SER A 247 -12.44 -1.06 -15.50
N PRO A 248 -12.11 -0.36 -14.40
CA PRO A 248 -11.73 1.06 -14.47
C PRO A 248 -10.63 1.28 -15.51
N LEU A 249 -10.66 2.41 -16.21
CA LEU A 249 -9.60 2.73 -17.16
C LEU A 249 -8.24 2.81 -16.43
N PRO A 250 -7.14 2.37 -17.07
CA PRO A 250 -5.81 2.48 -16.48
C PRO A 250 -5.47 3.95 -16.23
N PHE A 251 -4.88 4.24 -15.07
CA PHE A 251 -4.45 5.61 -14.75
C PHE A 251 -3.35 6.10 -15.69
N ALA A 252 -3.38 7.40 -16.02
CA ALA A 252 -2.35 8.12 -16.77
C ALA A 252 -1.08 8.29 -15.93
N THR A 253 -0.25 7.25 -15.81
CA THR A 253 0.92 7.23 -14.92
C THR A 253 2.00 8.25 -15.31
N GLU A 254 2.04 8.67 -16.56
CA GLU A 254 2.89 9.75 -17.07
C GLU A 254 2.55 11.12 -16.45
N LEU A 255 1.34 11.28 -15.90
CA LEU A 255 0.92 12.49 -15.19
C LEU A 255 1.22 12.44 -13.69
N ALA A 256 1.72 11.31 -13.18
CA ALA A 256 2.07 11.17 -11.77
C ALA A 256 3.08 12.24 -11.35
N GLN A 257 2.96 12.70 -10.11
CA GLN A 257 3.96 13.58 -9.54
C GLN A 257 5.21 12.75 -9.20
N PRO A 258 6.42 13.18 -9.63
CA PRO A 258 7.65 12.54 -9.19
C PRO A 258 7.79 12.61 -7.68
N ASP A 259 8.36 11.56 -7.08
CA ASP A 259 8.74 11.60 -5.68
C ASP A 259 9.87 12.61 -5.49
N GLU A 260 9.56 13.75 -4.87
CA GLU A 260 10.56 14.71 -4.45
C GLU A 260 11.13 14.24 -3.08
N PRO A 261 12.44 14.42 -2.80
CA PRO A 261 13.01 14.14 -1.47
C PRO A 261 12.47 15.11 -0.41
N TRP A 262 12.41 14.68 0.85
CA TRP A 262 11.99 15.59 1.93
C TRP A 262 13.06 16.66 2.12
N PRO A 263 12.71 17.97 2.24
CA PRO A 263 13.70 18.99 2.54
C PRO A 263 14.38 18.67 3.87
N ASP A 264 15.67 18.32 3.84
CA ASP A 264 16.41 17.98 5.03
C ASP A 264 17.45 19.05 5.35
N PRO A 265 17.13 20.04 6.21
CA PRO A 265 18.05 21.10 6.54
C PRO A 265 19.16 20.63 7.51
N ASN A 266 19.12 19.40 8.02
CA ASN A 266 20.15 18.83 8.88
C ASN A 266 21.17 18.01 8.08
N TYR A 267 20.85 17.59 6.85
CA TYR A 267 21.80 16.94 5.97
C TYR A 267 22.83 17.93 5.42
N THR A 268 24.09 17.52 5.43
CA THR A 268 25.21 18.28 4.89
C THR A 268 26.06 17.37 4.02
N ARG A 269 26.52 17.85 2.86
CA ARG A 269 27.41 17.06 1.97
C ARG A 269 28.81 16.82 2.55
N LYS A 270 29.19 17.58 3.57
CA LYS A 270 30.46 17.46 4.27
C LYS A 270 30.23 17.70 5.75
N ALA A 271 30.94 16.95 6.59
CA ALA A 271 30.89 17.12 8.03
C ALA A 271 31.21 18.57 8.42
N ALA A 272 30.31 19.21 9.18
CA ALA A 272 30.51 20.57 9.63
C ALA A 272 31.71 20.69 10.60
N ALA A 273 32.28 21.89 10.68
CA ALA A 273 33.47 22.16 11.49
C ALA A 273 33.14 22.15 12.99
N GLY A 274 33.94 21.43 13.78
CA GLY A 274 33.97 21.52 15.25
C GLY A 274 32.68 21.10 15.99
N SER A 275 32.67 19.87 16.51
CA SER A 275 31.66 19.38 17.46
C SER A 275 32.07 18.04 18.08
N SER A 276 31.30 17.54 19.06
CA SER A 276 31.24 16.10 19.34
C SER A 276 30.60 15.37 18.17
N ARG A 277 31.12 14.20 17.79
CA ARG A 277 30.64 13.43 16.63
C ARG A 277 30.37 11.98 16.99
N VAL A 278 29.32 11.42 16.41
CA VAL A 278 28.92 10.01 16.59
C VAL A 278 28.63 9.40 15.22
N ILE A 279 28.97 8.13 15.05
CA ILE A 279 28.59 7.38 13.85
C ILE A 279 27.43 6.46 14.21
N VAL A 280 26.42 6.40 13.35
CA VAL A 280 25.33 5.42 13.43
C VAL A 280 25.33 4.59 12.15
N THR A 281 25.19 3.27 12.31
CA THR A 281 25.08 2.29 11.22
C THR A 281 23.90 1.35 11.47
N ALA A 282 23.28 0.84 10.41
CA ALA A 282 22.17 -0.10 10.52
C ALA A 282 22.57 -1.39 11.27
N ALA A 283 23.76 -1.92 11.02
CA ALA A 283 24.30 -3.10 11.68
C ALA A 283 25.83 -3.10 11.63
N LEU A 284 26.44 -3.72 12.63
CA LEU A 284 27.80 -4.22 12.56
C LEU A 284 27.73 -5.77 12.57
N PRO A 285 28.54 -6.48 11.77
CA PRO A 285 28.59 -7.94 11.82
C PRO A 285 29.16 -8.42 13.16
N GLY A 286 28.92 -9.68 13.52
CA GLY A 286 29.36 -10.24 14.80
C GLY A 286 30.88 -10.25 15.00
N ASP A 287 31.65 -10.44 13.92
CA ASP A 287 33.11 -10.44 13.95
C ASP A 287 33.66 -9.30 13.07
N PRO A 288 34.39 -8.31 13.61
CA PRO A 288 35.04 -7.30 12.79
C PRO A 288 36.10 -7.86 11.82
N GLY A 289 36.66 -9.03 12.12
CA GLY A 289 37.61 -9.73 11.26
C GLY A 289 36.97 -10.34 10.01
N SER A 290 35.65 -10.52 9.98
CA SER A 290 34.94 -11.09 8.84
C SER A 290 34.70 -10.10 7.70
N VAL A 291 35.00 -8.80 7.91
CA VAL A 291 34.75 -7.74 6.93
C VAL A 291 36.00 -6.93 6.62
N GLU A 292 36.33 -6.80 5.33
CA GLU A 292 37.50 -6.04 4.86
C GLU A 292 37.39 -4.54 5.19
N TRP A 293 36.18 -4.03 5.32
CA TRP A 293 35.92 -2.61 5.56
C TRP A 293 36.12 -2.16 7.01
N SER A 294 36.37 -3.07 7.96
CA SER A 294 36.59 -2.73 9.39
C SER A 294 37.73 -1.72 9.59
N THR A 295 38.81 -1.85 8.81
CA THR A 295 39.94 -0.91 8.82
C THR A 295 39.55 0.48 8.33
N ASN A 296 38.68 0.55 7.32
CA ASN A 296 38.21 1.85 6.81
C ASN A 296 37.28 2.54 7.80
N LEU A 297 36.40 1.80 8.49
CA LEU A 297 35.59 2.34 9.57
C LEU A 297 36.49 2.88 10.71
N LYS A 298 37.53 2.14 11.11
CA LYS A 298 38.53 2.61 12.08
C LYS A 298 39.20 3.92 11.64
N ASN A 299 39.57 4.03 10.37
CA ASN A 299 40.15 5.25 9.81
C ASN A 299 39.14 6.42 9.81
N ALA A 300 37.88 6.16 9.48
CA ALA A 300 36.80 7.15 9.53
C ALA A 300 36.55 7.64 10.96
N VAL A 301 36.50 6.74 11.94
CA VAL A 301 36.38 7.06 13.38
C VAL A 301 37.51 7.98 13.83
N ARG A 302 38.76 7.63 13.51
CA ARG A 302 39.95 8.44 13.86
C ARG A 302 39.95 9.79 13.17
N LYS A 303 39.75 9.83 11.84
CA LYS A 303 39.74 11.05 11.02
C LYS A 303 38.68 12.04 11.52
N ASN A 304 37.50 11.54 11.89
CA ASN A 304 36.40 12.38 12.31
C ASN A 304 36.34 12.64 13.82
N LYS A 305 37.27 12.09 14.63
CA LYS A 305 37.29 12.22 16.09
C LYS A 305 35.98 11.79 16.74
N VAL A 306 35.45 10.66 16.26
CA VAL A 306 34.17 10.10 16.72
C VAL A 306 34.27 9.69 18.18
N LYS A 307 33.22 9.95 18.96
CA LYS A 307 33.15 9.67 20.40
C LYS A 307 32.70 8.24 20.71
N PHE A 308 31.78 7.73 19.90
CA PHE A 308 31.32 6.35 19.94
C PHE A 308 30.62 6.01 18.62
N VAL A 309 30.47 4.71 18.35
CA VAL A 309 29.72 4.17 17.21
C VAL A 309 28.45 3.50 17.74
N VAL A 310 27.33 3.64 17.04
CA VAL A 310 26.05 2.99 17.35
C VAL A 310 25.69 2.01 16.25
N SER A 311 25.48 0.74 16.61
CA SER A 311 24.81 -0.25 15.77
C SER A 311 23.31 -0.25 16.09
N LEU A 312 22.46 -0.06 15.09
CA LEU A 312 21.01 -0.14 15.27
C LEU A 312 20.49 -1.60 15.35
N SER A 313 21.35 -2.57 15.04
CA SER A 313 21.07 -3.99 15.23
C SER A 313 21.86 -4.51 16.44
N PRO A 314 21.25 -5.36 17.30
CA PRO A 314 21.87 -5.88 18.51
C PRO A 314 23.21 -6.56 18.27
N LEU A 315 24.16 -6.34 19.17
CA LEU A 315 25.46 -7.04 19.22
C LEU A 315 25.57 -7.84 20.52
N SER A 316 26.16 -9.04 20.44
CA SER A 316 26.54 -9.77 21.65
C SER A 316 27.62 -9.00 22.43
N PRO A 317 27.75 -9.21 23.76
CA PRO A 317 28.81 -8.59 24.55
C PRO A 317 30.22 -8.84 23.99
N GLU A 318 30.47 -10.04 23.48
CA GLU A 318 31.75 -10.44 22.87
C GLU A 318 31.99 -9.71 21.55
N SER A 319 30.97 -9.69 20.68
CA SER A 319 31.01 -8.99 19.39
C SER A 319 31.27 -7.50 19.59
N ARG A 320 30.59 -6.90 20.58
CA ARG A 320 30.77 -5.49 20.97
C ARG A 320 32.21 -5.22 21.43
N ALA A 321 32.75 -6.07 22.30
CA ALA A 321 34.12 -5.92 22.79
C ALA A 321 35.16 -6.02 21.66
N ALA A 322 34.96 -6.94 20.71
CA ALA A 322 35.83 -7.08 19.53
C ALA A 322 35.81 -5.80 18.66
N TRP A 323 34.63 -5.21 18.42
CA TRP A 323 34.53 -3.95 17.70
C TRP A 323 35.15 -2.77 18.46
N GLU A 324 34.99 -2.70 19.78
CA GLU A 324 35.62 -1.65 20.61
C GLU A 324 37.15 -1.72 20.55
N GLU A 325 37.73 -2.91 20.52
CA GLU A 325 39.17 -3.12 20.35
C GLU A 325 39.65 -2.61 18.97
N VAL A 326 38.92 -2.95 17.91
CA VAL A 326 39.26 -2.52 16.54
C VAL A 326 39.16 -1.01 16.38
N LEU A 327 38.06 -0.41 16.84
CA LEU A 327 37.72 1.00 16.62
C LEU A 327 38.39 1.94 17.63
N ALA A 328 38.82 1.43 18.78
CA ALA A 328 39.37 2.20 19.90
C ALA A 328 38.44 3.31 20.41
N VAL A 329 37.13 3.10 20.29
CA VAL A 329 36.05 3.95 20.84
C VAL A 329 34.91 3.03 21.30
N PRO A 330 34.07 3.47 22.27
CA PRO A 330 32.91 2.70 22.70
C PRO A 330 31.96 2.37 21.54
N VAL A 331 31.36 1.18 21.61
CA VAL A 331 30.31 0.73 20.70
C VAL A 331 29.02 0.58 21.50
N ARG A 332 27.97 1.24 21.01
CA ARG A 332 26.62 1.17 21.57
C ARG A 332 25.73 0.40 20.61
N THR A 333 24.67 -0.19 21.13
CA THR A 333 23.74 -0.98 20.33
C THR A 333 22.31 -0.70 20.76
N ALA A 334 21.37 -0.79 19.80
CA ALA A 334 19.96 -0.97 20.10
C ALA A 334 19.69 -2.38 20.66
N GLY A 335 18.47 -2.61 21.16
CA GLY A 335 18.01 -3.93 21.63
C GLY A 335 17.99 -4.15 23.14
N GLU A 336 18.40 -3.16 23.90
CA GLU A 336 18.29 -3.13 25.36
C GLU A 336 17.93 -1.72 25.81
N PHE A 337 17.21 -1.59 26.93
CA PHE A 337 16.97 -0.28 27.52
C PHE A 337 18.28 0.27 28.10
N ASN A 338 18.75 1.40 27.58
CA ASN A 338 19.93 2.09 28.11
C ASN A 338 19.90 3.57 27.75
N SER A 339 20.25 4.45 28.70
CA SER A 339 20.36 5.89 28.47
C SER A 339 21.78 6.39 28.77
N TRP A 340 22.28 7.31 27.95
CA TRP A 340 23.56 7.97 28.18
C TRP A 340 23.61 9.37 27.57
N ASP A 341 24.49 10.20 28.12
CA ASP A 341 24.61 11.61 27.73
C ASP A 341 25.93 11.91 27.01
N LEU A 342 25.87 12.83 26.04
CA LEU A 342 27.05 13.50 25.50
C LEU A 342 26.77 15.00 25.40
N GLY A 343 27.20 15.75 26.41
CA GLY A 343 26.95 17.18 26.49
C GLY A 343 25.47 17.46 26.76
N ASN A 344 24.79 18.10 25.81
CA ASN A 344 23.37 18.45 25.91
C ASN A 344 22.47 17.53 25.08
N THR A 345 23.02 16.40 24.61
CA THR A 345 22.31 15.39 23.85
C THR A 345 22.20 14.11 24.68
N VAL A 346 20.97 13.61 24.82
CA VAL A 346 20.65 12.34 25.46
C VAL A 346 20.44 11.28 24.38
N PHE A 347 20.96 10.09 24.63
CA PHE A 347 20.85 8.96 23.74
C PHE A 347 20.15 7.83 24.48
N LEU A 348 19.12 7.27 23.86
CA LEU A 348 18.28 6.24 24.42
C LEU A 348 18.24 5.05 23.46
N SER A 349 18.65 3.89 23.96
CA SER A 349 18.40 2.61 23.32
C SER A 349 17.13 2.00 23.91
N LEU A 350 16.33 1.39 23.04
CA LEU A 350 15.14 0.63 23.40
C LEU A 350 15.24 -0.78 22.79
N ASN A 351 14.45 -1.70 23.33
CA ASN A 351 14.27 -3.06 22.83
C ASN A 351 12.90 -3.18 22.17
N ALA A 352 12.89 -3.29 20.84
CA ALA A 352 11.71 -3.57 20.02
C ALA A 352 11.91 -4.80 19.12
N ALA A 353 12.86 -5.68 19.44
CA ALA A 353 13.20 -6.86 18.64
C ALA A 353 12.02 -7.81 18.39
N GLN A 354 11.07 -7.88 19.33
CA GLN A 354 9.87 -8.72 19.23
C GLN A 354 8.69 -8.01 18.55
N GLY A 355 8.93 -6.87 17.90
CA GLY A 355 7.90 -6.09 17.20
C GLY A 355 7.10 -5.15 18.10
N THR A 356 7.38 -5.09 19.40
CA THR A 356 6.82 -4.11 20.34
C THR A 356 7.79 -3.83 21.49
N LEU A 357 7.58 -2.74 22.23
CA LEU A 357 8.35 -2.50 23.46
C LEU A 357 7.91 -3.44 24.59
N VAL A 358 6.60 -3.71 24.72
CA VAL A 358 6.05 -4.59 25.76
C VAL A 358 6.56 -6.02 25.63
N GLN A 359 6.61 -6.58 24.41
CA GLN A 359 7.10 -7.95 24.21
C GLN A 359 8.63 -8.05 24.30
N GLY A 360 9.35 -6.95 24.03
CA GLY A 360 10.79 -6.88 24.23
C GLY A 360 11.13 -6.84 25.74
N ASP A 361 10.50 -5.93 26.48
CA ASP A 361 10.64 -5.77 27.92
C ASP A 361 9.44 -4.99 28.49
N SER A 362 8.60 -5.64 29.31
CA SER A 362 7.38 -5.04 29.85
C SER A 362 7.63 -3.89 30.83
N GLU A 363 8.78 -3.84 31.50
CA GLU A 363 9.11 -2.77 32.46
C GLU A 363 9.69 -1.53 31.76
N GLN A 364 10.17 -1.70 30.52
CA GLN A 364 10.79 -0.65 29.71
C GLN A 364 9.92 0.60 29.55
N TRP A 365 8.60 0.47 29.48
CA TRP A 365 7.69 1.62 29.37
C TRP A 365 7.77 2.57 30.56
N HIS A 366 7.97 2.04 31.77
CA HIS A 366 8.16 2.85 32.97
C HIS A 366 9.48 3.61 32.91
N ALA A 367 10.56 2.92 32.53
CA ALA A 367 11.89 3.52 32.42
C ALA A 367 11.94 4.59 31.30
N LEU A 368 11.36 4.30 30.13
CA LEU A 368 11.19 5.27 29.04
C LEU A 368 10.42 6.51 29.51
N THR A 369 9.30 6.32 30.20
CA THR A 369 8.48 7.44 30.67
C THR A 369 9.25 8.33 31.66
N ALA A 370 10.00 7.72 32.58
CA ALA A 370 10.86 8.44 33.52
C ALA A 370 11.95 9.24 32.78
N GLU A 371 12.61 8.64 31.80
CA GLU A 371 13.67 9.27 31.02
C GLU A 371 13.13 10.43 30.19
N LEU A 372 12.04 10.22 29.46
CA LEU A 372 11.41 11.29 28.69
C LEU A 372 11.04 12.47 29.60
N THR A 373 10.49 12.19 30.79
CA THR A 373 10.08 13.26 31.73
C THR A 373 11.26 14.04 32.31
N SER A 374 12.42 13.39 32.49
CA SER A 374 13.62 14.01 33.09
C SER A 374 14.33 15.00 32.16
N LEU A 375 14.13 14.89 30.85
CA LEU A 375 14.77 15.74 29.84
C LEU A 375 14.53 17.24 30.08
N LYS A 376 15.58 18.05 29.98
CA LYS A 376 15.49 19.51 30.06
C LYS A 376 15.11 20.07 28.70
N ASN A 377 14.40 21.20 28.69
CA ASN A 377 13.91 21.83 27.45
C ASN A 377 15.01 22.23 26.44
N SER A 378 16.26 22.37 26.87
CA SER A 378 17.39 22.70 26.02
C SER A 378 17.98 21.48 25.32
N GLN A 379 17.70 20.26 25.79
CA GLN A 379 18.33 19.03 25.35
C GLN A 379 17.78 18.55 24.01
N GLU A 380 18.57 17.69 23.37
CA GLU A 380 18.20 16.92 22.19
C GLU A 380 18.19 15.42 22.56
N LEU A 381 17.31 14.65 21.92
CA LEU A 381 17.13 13.22 22.19
C LEU A 381 17.39 12.41 20.91
N PHE A 382 18.22 11.38 21.02
CA PHE A 382 18.28 10.28 20.05
C PHE A 382 17.65 9.03 20.65
N VAL A 383 16.83 8.34 19.86
CA VAL A 383 16.19 7.07 20.18
C VAL A 383 16.61 6.05 19.13
N PHE A 384 17.15 4.93 19.59
CA PHE A 384 17.59 3.83 18.75
C PHE A 384 16.70 2.61 18.98
N LEU A 385 16.17 2.04 17.90
CA LEU A 385 15.28 0.90 17.90
C LEU A 385 15.61 -0.03 16.72
N GLU A 386 15.37 -1.32 16.89
CA GLU A 386 15.55 -2.34 15.86
C GLU A 386 14.40 -2.36 14.84
N SER A 387 13.25 -1.81 15.24
CA SER A 387 12.01 -1.76 14.45
C SER A 387 11.43 -0.34 14.49
N ALA A 388 11.01 0.16 13.34
CA ALA A 388 10.41 1.50 13.26
C ALA A 388 9.08 1.55 14.03
N PRO A 389 8.76 2.65 14.75
CA PRO A 389 7.54 2.76 15.55
C PRO A 389 6.31 3.07 14.68
N PHE A 390 6.18 2.39 13.54
CA PHE A 390 5.06 2.44 12.61
C PHE A 390 4.53 1.04 12.39
N SER A 391 3.23 0.90 12.08
CA SER A 391 2.68 -0.39 11.68
C SER A 391 3.12 -0.74 10.25
N GLY A 392 3.54 -1.97 9.99
CA GLY A 392 3.88 -2.44 8.65
C GLY A 392 5.05 -3.42 8.62
N ALA A 393 5.48 -3.80 7.42
CA ALA A 393 6.64 -4.66 7.24
C ALA A 393 7.91 -4.00 7.81
N GLY A 394 8.55 -4.65 8.78
CA GLY A 394 9.74 -4.13 9.48
C GLY A 394 9.45 -3.09 10.59
N GLY A 395 8.16 -2.85 10.89
CA GLY A 395 7.73 -1.98 11.97
C GLY A 395 7.14 -2.75 13.16
N PHE A 396 6.39 -2.05 14.01
CA PHE A 396 5.72 -2.63 15.16
C PHE A 396 4.56 -3.54 14.73
N SER A 397 4.40 -4.67 15.44
CA SER A 397 3.27 -5.61 15.25
C SER A 397 1.96 -5.08 15.84
N SER A 398 2.03 -4.15 16.82
CA SER A 398 0.89 -3.50 17.47
C SER A 398 0.77 -2.03 17.05
N ARG A 399 -0.24 -1.71 16.24
CA ARG A 399 -0.54 -0.33 15.84
C ARG A 399 -0.79 0.61 17.04
N PRO A 400 -1.63 0.25 18.03
CA PRO A 400 -1.87 1.13 19.19
C PRO A 400 -0.60 1.46 19.98
N GLU A 401 0.31 0.51 20.12
CA GLU A 401 1.57 0.73 20.85
C GLU A 401 2.56 1.58 20.05
N ALA A 402 2.65 1.35 18.74
CA ALA A 402 3.41 2.19 17.82
C ALA A 402 2.94 3.66 17.92
N ASP A 403 1.62 3.87 17.82
CA ASP A 403 1.00 5.19 17.91
C ASP A 403 1.25 5.83 19.29
N LEU A 404 1.19 5.07 20.38
CA LEU A 404 1.50 5.56 21.74
C LEU A 404 2.96 6.02 21.85
N LEU A 405 3.93 5.27 21.32
CA LEU A 405 5.34 5.67 21.34
C LEU A 405 5.55 6.95 20.53
N ARG A 406 5.01 7.02 19.31
CA ARG A 406 5.11 8.24 18.48
C ARG A 406 4.45 9.44 19.16
N GLN A 407 3.33 9.25 19.85
CA GLN A 407 2.69 10.29 20.66
C GLN A 407 3.62 10.78 21.77
N ARG A 408 4.22 9.89 22.57
CA ARG A 408 5.11 10.27 23.69
C ARG A 408 6.37 11.00 23.21
N LEU A 409 6.92 10.59 22.07
CA LEU A 409 8.05 11.27 21.44
C LEU A 409 7.67 12.66 20.91
N SER A 410 6.47 12.80 20.33
CA SER A 410 5.94 14.09 19.88
C SER A 410 5.66 15.05 21.04
N GLU A 411 5.08 14.56 22.13
CA GLU A 411 4.87 15.32 23.38
C GLU A 411 6.21 15.77 23.98
N THR A 412 7.22 14.89 23.97
CA THR A 412 8.58 15.21 24.39
C THR A 412 9.17 16.29 23.50
N ARG A 413 9.11 16.11 22.18
CA ARG A 413 9.58 17.07 21.18
C ARG A 413 8.95 18.44 21.36
N ALA A 414 7.66 18.53 21.66
CA ALA A 414 6.95 19.79 21.89
C ALA A 414 7.41 20.52 23.18
N ARG A 415 8.04 19.81 24.11
CA ARG A 415 8.67 20.37 25.32
C ARG A 415 10.13 20.78 25.09
N LEU A 416 10.84 20.08 24.20
CA LEU A 416 12.20 20.41 23.78
C LEU A 416 12.17 21.63 22.82
N ARG A 417 12.84 22.73 23.18
CA ARG A 417 12.87 23.98 22.39
C ARG A 417 13.99 23.97 21.33
N LYS A 418 14.18 22.83 20.64
CA LYS A 418 15.26 22.57 19.66
C LYS A 418 14.71 21.90 18.42
N ASP A 419 15.23 22.17 17.23
CA ASP A 419 14.66 21.63 15.98
C ASP A 419 15.67 20.89 15.06
N PRO A 420 15.43 19.60 14.72
CA PRO A 420 14.54 18.68 15.42
C PRO A 420 15.16 18.28 16.77
N GLY A 421 14.36 18.32 17.83
CA GLY A 421 14.79 17.99 19.18
C GLY A 421 14.75 16.49 19.51
N VAL A 422 14.15 15.67 18.64
CA VAL A 422 14.02 14.22 18.82
C VAL A 422 14.31 13.52 17.49
N TRP A 423 15.27 12.59 17.54
CA TRP A 423 15.74 11.77 16.43
C TRP A 423 15.45 10.31 16.73
N VAL A 424 14.78 9.61 15.83
CA VAL A 424 14.51 8.18 15.93
C VAL A 424 15.20 7.50 14.76
N LEU A 425 16.11 6.57 15.06
CA LEU A 425 16.93 5.88 14.07
C LEU A 425 16.70 4.38 14.17
N THR A 426 16.33 3.77 13.04
CA THR A 426 16.08 2.32 12.96
C THR A 426 16.73 1.70 11.74
N PRO A 427 17.08 0.40 11.75
CA PRO A 427 17.53 -0.27 10.54
C PRO A 427 16.32 -0.62 9.65
N SER A 428 16.52 -0.71 8.35
CA SER A 428 15.51 -1.14 7.37
C SER A 428 16.16 -1.74 6.12
N ALA A 429 15.36 -2.30 5.22
CA ALA A 429 15.82 -2.72 3.90
C ALA A 429 16.18 -1.52 3.00
N ALA A 430 15.53 -0.37 3.22
CA ALA A 430 15.79 0.86 2.48
C ALA A 430 15.91 2.05 3.44
N ALA A 431 16.75 3.02 3.09
CA ALA A 431 16.88 4.26 3.83
C ALA A 431 15.71 5.19 3.49
N THR A 432 15.03 5.70 4.50
CA THR A 432 13.90 6.62 4.40
C THR A 432 14.05 7.72 5.44
N LEU A 433 13.39 8.84 5.17
CA LEU A 433 13.32 9.97 6.08
C LEU A 433 11.88 10.46 6.14
N GLU A 434 11.33 10.48 7.34
CA GLU A 434 10.00 10.98 7.63
C GLU A 434 10.04 11.93 8.84
N PHE A 435 9.21 12.97 8.78
CA PHE A 435 8.92 13.83 9.91
C PHE A 435 7.45 13.70 10.27
N GLU A 436 7.16 13.49 11.54
CA GLU A 436 5.80 13.46 12.07
C GLU A 436 5.77 14.27 13.37
N ASN A 437 4.96 15.34 13.38
CA ASN A 437 4.76 16.20 14.55
C ASN A 437 6.07 16.71 15.20
N GLY A 438 7.06 17.06 14.37
CA GLY A 438 8.37 17.58 14.78
C GLY A 438 9.38 16.52 15.22
N VAL A 439 9.01 15.24 15.24
CA VAL A 439 9.92 14.13 15.48
C VAL A 439 10.46 13.66 14.14
N ARG A 440 11.77 13.44 14.07
CA ARG A 440 12.43 12.90 12.89
C ARG A 440 12.57 11.38 13.02
N TYR A 441 12.08 10.65 12.03
CA TYR A 441 12.23 9.21 11.88
C TYR A 441 13.10 8.93 10.66
N GLN A 442 14.27 8.33 10.87
CA GLN A 442 15.20 8.04 9.79
C GLN A 442 15.60 6.58 9.83
N THR A 443 15.38 5.87 8.73
CA THR A 443 15.84 4.49 8.60
C THR A 443 17.20 4.44 7.90
N LEU A 444 18.03 3.48 8.29
CA LEU A 444 19.30 3.18 7.63
C LEU A 444 19.18 1.84 6.94
N ALA A 445 19.55 1.79 5.65
CA ALA A 445 19.60 0.54 4.91
C ALA A 445 20.63 -0.42 5.53
N ARG A 446 20.24 -1.67 5.73
CA ARG A 446 21.17 -2.75 6.06
C ARG A 446 22.02 -3.04 4.82
N ALA A 447 23.33 -3.08 4.99
CA ALA A 447 24.21 -3.64 3.98
C ALA A 447 23.93 -5.15 3.85
N GLN A 448 24.06 -5.69 2.64
CA GLN A 448 24.25 -7.13 2.49
C GLN A 448 25.67 -7.50 2.93
N ASP A 449 25.93 -8.78 3.27
CA ASP A 449 27.10 -9.17 4.06
C ASP A 449 28.47 -8.73 3.48
N GLU A 450 28.57 -8.54 2.16
CA GLU A 450 29.78 -8.05 1.48
C GLU A 450 29.78 -6.53 1.20
N ASP A 451 28.61 -5.89 1.30
CA ASP A 451 28.44 -4.48 1.01
C ASP A 451 28.92 -3.61 2.17
N LYS A 452 29.42 -2.42 1.84
CA LYS A 452 29.83 -1.43 2.84
C LYS A 452 28.57 -0.90 3.56
N PRO A 453 28.56 -0.81 4.89
CA PRO A 453 27.44 -0.23 5.62
C PRO A 453 27.30 1.26 5.34
N ALA A 454 26.04 1.72 5.26
CA ALA A 454 25.74 3.14 5.29
C ALA A 454 26.12 3.73 6.66
N LEU A 455 27.02 4.71 6.66
CA LEU A 455 27.44 5.41 7.87
C LEU A 455 26.89 6.82 7.90
N LEU A 456 26.09 7.12 8.92
CA LEU A 456 25.68 8.48 9.22
C LEU A 456 26.61 9.07 10.29
N LEU A 457 27.40 10.07 9.92
CA LEU A 457 28.18 10.85 10.88
C LEU A 457 27.37 12.04 11.35
N PHE A 458 26.90 11.97 12.58
CA PHE A 458 26.26 13.09 13.26
C PHE A 458 27.30 14.00 13.90
N THR A 459 27.08 15.30 13.74
CA THR A 459 27.86 16.41 14.29
C THR A 459 26.96 17.15 15.26
N LEU A 460 27.25 17.03 16.57
CA LEU A 460 26.43 17.56 17.66
C LEU A 460 26.84 19.01 17.99
N GLY A 461 26.19 19.99 17.35
CA GLY A 461 26.46 21.42 17.56
C GLY A 461 25.65 22.04 18.71
N SER A 462 26.09 23.19 19.24
CA SER A 462 25.35 23.93 20.27
C SER A 462 24.05 24.58 19.74
N SER A 463 24.01 24.90 18.44
CA SER A 463 22.85 25.48 17.78
C SER A 463 21.98 24.41 17.10
N LYS A 464 22.58 23.47 16.35
CA LYS A 464 21.88 22.48 15.53
C LYS A 464 22.73 21.20 15.36
N ILE A 465 22.07 20.04 15.36
CA ILE A 465 22.67 18.76 14.91
C ILE A 465 22.67 18.71 13.38
N THR A 466 23.80 18.36 12.78
CA THR A 466 23.86 18.03 11.34
C THR A 466 24.38 16.62 11.15
N TYR A 467 24.10 16.03 9.99
CA TYR A 467 24.71 14.76 9.63
C TYR A 467 25.21 14.78 8.18
N THR A 468 26.15 13.87 7.89
CA THR A 468 26.63 13.58 6.54
C THR A 468 26.71 12.08 6.41
N GLU A 469 26.41 11.59 5.21
CA GLU A 469 26.82 10.24 4.83
C GLU A 469 28.34 10.24 4.62
N ILE A 470 29.01 9.20 5.10
CA ILE A 470 30.43 8.99 4.86
C ILE A 470 30.60 7.74 4.02
N GLU A 471 31.11 7.95 2.82
CA GLU A 471 31.71 6.89 2.02
C GLU A 471 33.22 6.82 2.32
N TYR A 472 33.77 5.61 2.29
CA TYR A 472 35.19 5.35 2.53
C TYR A 472 35.74 4.26 1.62
#